data_AF-A0A7Y8ERE1-F1
#
_entry.id   AF-A0A7Y8ERE1-F1
#
_cell.length_a   1.000
_cell.length_b   1.000
_cell.length_c   1.000
_cell.angle_alpha   90.00
_cell.angle_beta   90.00
_cell.angle_gamma   90.00
#
_symmetry.space_group_name_H-M   'P 1'
#
loop_
_entity.id
_entity.type
_entity.pdbx_description
1 polymer ?
#
loop_
_entity_poly.entity_id
_entity_poly.type
_entity_poly.pdbx_seq_one_letter_code
_entity_poly.pdbx_strand_id
1 'polypeptide(L)'
;MANNSFNCGLEAALAVIGGKWKPLVLFNLAQNVHRYGELRRAIGGVTDKVLIQQLKELERDEIISRVDFQEIPPKVEYSLTPFGHSLATALGALCQWGTEHMQTVERIAERRTAALSQP
;
A
#
# COMPACT_ATOMS: atom_id res chain seq x y z
N MET A 1 -5.85 9.22 -26.58
CA MET A 1 -5.75 9.56 -25.15
C MET A 1 -6.91 8.86 -24.46
N ALA A 2 -6.67 7.87 -23.60
CA ALA A 2 -7.76 7.17 -22.92
C ALA A 2 -8.44 8.17 -21.98
N ASN A 3 -9.73 8.39 -22.18
CA ASN A 3 -10.55 9.23 -21.33
C ASN A 3 -10.77 8.46 -20.01
N ASN A 4 -9.81 8.57 -19.08
CA ASN A 4 -9.87 7.88 -17.80
C ASN A 4 -10.77 8.69 -16.85
N SER A 5 -12.05 8.76 -17.21
CA SER A 5 -13.08 9.37 -16.40
C SER A 5 -13.44 8.40 -15.27
N PHE A 6 -13.16 8.79 -14.04
CA PHE A 6 -13.62 8.05 -12.86
C PHE A 6 -15.08 8.38 -12.58
N ASN A 7 -15.90 7.37 -12.28
CA ASN A 7 -17.33 7.57 -11.98
C ASN A 7 -17.55 8.12 -10.56
N CYS A 8 -16.60 7.93 -9.65
CA CYS A 8 -16.61 8.55 -8.32
C CYS A 8 -15.21 8.65 -7.70
N GLY A 9 -15.11 9.41 -6.59
CA GLY A 9 -13.83 9.60 -5.89
C GLY A 9 -13.22 8.31 -5.34
N LEU A 10 -14.05 7.32 -4.97
CA LEU A 10 -13.56 6.01 -4.54
C LEU A 10 -12.89 5.25 -5.69
N GLU A 11 -13.44 5.31 -6.90
CA GLU A 11 -12.85 4.68 -8.08
C GLU A 11 -11.50 5.32 -8.41
N ALA A 12 -11.41 6.65 -8.35
CA ALA A 12 -10.16 7.38 -8.52
C ALA A 12 -9.10 6.97 -7.48
N ALA A 13 -9.49 6.86 -6.20
CA ALA A 13 -8.59 6.40 -5.15
C ALA A 13 -8.13 4.94 -5.41
N LEU A 14 -9.05 4.03 -5.71
CA LEU A 14 -8.74 2.62 -5.97
C LEU A 14 -7.85 2.41 -7.19
N ALA A 15 -7.89 3.28 -8.20
CA ALA A 15 -6.96 3.23 -9.32
C ALA A 15 -5.50 3.44 -8.87
N VAL A 16 -5.30 4.17 -7.78
CA VAL A 16 -3.98 4.48 -7.22
C VAL A 16 -3.54 3.43 -6.20
N ILE A 17 -4.39 3.13 -5.21
CA ILE A 17 -4.07 2.26 -4.07
C ILE A 17 -4.54 0.81 -4.24
N GLY A 18 -5.08 0.46 -5.42
CA GLY A 18 -5.61 -0.86 -5.70
C GLY A 18 -4.59 -1.97 -5.48
N GLY A 19 -5.09 -3.11 -4.99
CA GLY A 19 -4.26 -4.27 -4.66
C GLY A 19 -3.89 -4.36 -3.18
N LYS A 20 -3.29 -5.50 -2.79
CA LYS A 20 -2.98 -5.81 -1.39
C LYS A 20 -1.86 -4.95 -0.82
N TRP A 21 -0.85 -4.65 -1.63
CA TRP A 21 0.45 -4.21 -1.12
C TRP A 21 0.61 -2.71 -1.02
N LYS A 22 0.04 -1.92 -1.94
CA LYS A 22 0.15 -0.45 -1.89
C LYS A 22 -0.41 0.13 -0.58
N PRO A 23 -1.61 -0.26 -0.10
CA PRO A 23 -2.12 0.25 1.17
C PRO A 23 -1.19 -0.07 2.36
N LEU A 24 -0.58 -1.26 2.38
CA LEU A 24 0.38 -1.66 3.41
C LEU A 24 1.70 -0.87 3.34
N VAL A 25 2.19 -0.55 2.13
CA VAL A 25 3.34 0.35 1.95
C VAL A 25 3.03 1.74 2.52
N LEU A 26 1.88 2.31 2.14
CA LEU A 26 1.47 3.63 2.62
C LEU A 26 1.30 3.65 4.13
N PHE A 27 0.68 2.63 4.72
CA PHE A 27 0.49 2.52 6.17
C PHE A 27 1.81 2.54 6.96
N ASN A 28 2.85 1.87 6.45
CA ASN A 28 4.16 1.87 7.09
C ASN A 28 4.90 3.20 6.87
N LEU A 29 4.93 3.72 5.64
CA LEU A 29 5.59 4.98 5.32
C LEU A 29 4.93 6.22 5.96
N ALA A 30 3.65 6.12 6.34
CA ALA A 30 2.96 7.16 7.11
C ALA A 30 3.50 7.33 8.53
N GLN A 31 4.17 6.32 9.07
CA GLN A 31 4.72 6.37 10.43
C GLN A 31 6.13 6.94 10.43
N ASN A 32 6.99 6.49 9.51
CA ASN A 32 8.38 6.92 9.42
C ASN A 32 8.96 6.68 8.01
N VAL A 33 10.11 7.31 7.76
CA VAL A 33 10.99 6.96 6.63
C VAL A 33 11.54 5.55 6.83
N HIS A 34 11.57 4.75 5.75
CA HIS A 34 12.06 3.37 5.82
C HIS A 34 13.12 3.07 4.75
N ARG A 35 14.14 2.28 5.13
CA ARG A 35 14.97 1.57 4.15
C ARG A 35 14.19 0.38 3.57
N TYR A 36 14.60 -0.08 2.39
CA TYR A 36 13.93 -1.22 1.72
C TYR A 36 13.74 -2.45 2.63
N GLY A 37 14.80 -2.87 3.32
CA GLY A 37 14.77 -4.07 4.18
C GLY A 37 13.86 -3.90 5.40
N GLU A 38 13.74 -2.70 5.94
CA GLU A 38 12.83 -2.39 7.06
C GLU A 38 11.38 -2.46 6.58
N LEU A 39 11.09 -1.78 5.46
CA LEU A 39 9.76 -1.78 4.87
C LEU A 39 9.29 -3.18 4.50
N ARG A 40 10.16 -3.99 3.89
CA ARG A 40 9.87 -5.39 3.54
C ARG A 40 9.52 -6.22 4.77
N ARG A 41 10.31 -6.10 5.85
CA ARG A 41 10.06 -6.82 7.11
C ARG A 41 8.75 -6.38 7.76
N ALA A 42 8.46 -5.08 7.75
CA ALA A 42 7.24 -4.54 8.35
C ALA A 42 5.98 -4.96 7.60
N ILE A 43 6.02 -5.03 6.25
CA ILE A 43 4.89 -5.48 5.44
C ILE A 43 4.65 -6.99 5.58
N GLY A 44 5.71 -7.80 5.54
CA GLY A 44 5.61 -9.26 5.66
C GLY A 44 4.92 -9.96 4.47
N GLY A 45 5.34 -11.18 4.14
CA GLY A 45 4.68 -12.03 3.14
C GLY A 45 4.74 -11.54 1.68
N VAL A 46 5.39 -10.41 1.39
CA VAL A 46 5.61 -9.89 0.04
C VAL A 46 6.95 -10.37 -0.52
N THR A 47 6.97 -10.78 -1.78
CA THR A 47 8.22 -11.13 -2.48
C THR A 47 8.97 -9.87 -2.90
N ASP A 48 10.31 -9.94 -3.01
CA ASP A 48 11.11 -8.79 -3.42
C ASP A 48 10.68 -8.23 -4.78
N LYS A 49 10.43 -9.13 -5.75
CA LYS A 49 9.93 -8.73 -7.09
C LYS A 49 8.65 -7.90 -7.00
N VAL A 50 7.69 -8.34 -6.18
CA VAL A 50 6.41 -7.64 -6.03
C VAL A 50 6.62 -6.31 -5.31
N LEU A 51 7.34 -6.29 -4.18
CA LEU A 51 7.56 -5.05 -3.43
C LEU A 51 8.26 -4.00 -4.27
N ILE A 52 9.32 -4.37 -5.00
CA ILE A 52 10.02 -3.46 -5.92
C ILE A 52 9.07 -2.92 -6.99
N GLN A 53 8.22 -3.76 -7.56
CA GLN A 53 7.23 -3.33 -8.55
C GLN A 53 6.25 -2.31 -7.96
N GLN A 54 5.75 -2.55 -6.76
CA GLN A 54 4.82 -1.63 -6.09
C GLN A 54 5.48 -0.29 -5.72
N LEU A 55 6.73 -0.32 -5.24
CA LEU A 55 7.48 0.91 -4.93
C LEU A 55 7.73 1.74 -6.18
N LYS A 56 8.12 1.12 -7.30
CA LYS A 56 8.31 1.82 -8.59
C LYS A 56 7.02 2.45 -9.11
N GLU A 57 5.89 1.76 -8.97
CA GLU A 57 4.59 2.32 -9.35
C GLU A 57 4.23 3.52 -8.46
N LEU A 58 4.33 3.38 -7.15
CA LEU A 58 4.04 4.46 -6.21
C LEU A 58 4.98 5.67 -6.38
N GLU A 59 6.24 5.45 -6.75
CA GLU A 59 7.21 6.50 -7.05
C GLU A 59 6.82 7.23 -8.35
N ARG A 60 6.51 6.48 -9.42
CA ARG A 60 6.05 7.04 -10.69
C ARG A 60 4.73 7.83 -10.54
N ASP A 61 3.86 7.36 -9.67
CA ASP A 61 2.57 7.99 -9.39
C ASP A 61 2.71 9.15 -8.37
N GLU A 62 3.94 9.54 -8.01
CA GLU A 62 4.31 10.66 -7.13
C GLU A 62 3.75 10.55 -5.68
N ILE A 63 3.50 9.34 -5.21
CA ILE A 63 2.97 9.06 -3.86
C ILE A 63 4.12 8.87 -2.88
N ILE A 64 5.21 8.26 -3.32
CA ILE A 64 6.41 8.08 -2.51
C ILE A 64 7.61 8.77 -3.16
N SER A 65 8.56 9.18 -2.34
CA SER A 65 9.89 9.61 -2.76
C SER A 65 10.90 8.52 -2.46
N ARG A 66 11.86 8.32 -3.36
CA ARG A 66 13.03 7.46 -3.18
C ARG A 66 14.28 8.33 -3.14
N VAL A 67 15.05 8.23 -2.07
CA VAL A 67 16.34 8.93 -1.95
C VAL A 67 17.46 7.91 -1.89
N ASP A 68 18.37 7.98 -2.86
CA ASP A 68 19.61 7.22 -2.89
C ASP A 68 20.75 8.11 -2.40
N PHE A 69 21.31 7.79 -1.24
CA PHE A 69 22.36 8.61 -0.62
C PHE A 69 23.74 8.38 -1.23
N GLN A 70 23.90 7.39 -2.12
CA GLN A 70 25.15 7.08 -2.83
C GLN A 70 26.37 6.89 -1.90
N GLU A 71 26.13 6.49 -0.65
CA GLU A 71 27.16 6.26 0.37
C GLU A 71 27.57 4.79 0.47
N ILE A 72 28.65 4.51 1.19
CA ILE A 72 29.09 3.15 1.54
C ILE A 72 28.96 2.98 3.06
N PRO A 73 28.16 2.02 3.56
CA PRO A 73 27.34 1.06 2.80
C PRO A 73 26.11 1.70 2.13
N PRO A 74 25.64 1.17 0.98
CA PRO A 74 24.56 1.77 0.20
C PRO A 74 23.29 1.98 1.02
N LYS A 75 22.76 3.20 0.94
CA LYS A 75 21.57 3.64 1.66
C LYS A 75 20.54 4.19 0.69
N VAL A 76 19.38 3.53 0.69
CA VAL A 76 18.19 3.99 -0.02
C VAL A 76 17.05 4.09 0.98
N GLU A 77 16.39 5.23 1.00
CA GLU A 77 15.23 5.50 1.85
C GLU A 77 13.99 5.80 1.00
N TYR A 78 12.84 5.44 1.56
CA TYR A 78 11.53 5.72 1.02
C TYR A 78 10.72 6.52 2.03
N SER A 79 9.97 7.50 1.55
CA SER A 79 9.07 8.32 2.35
C SER A 79 7.82 8.68 1.54
N LEU A 80 6.74 9.09 2.19
CA LEU A 80 5.59 9.65 1.50
C LEU A 80 5.90 11.06 0.98
N THR A 81 5.41 11.39 -0.21
CA THR A 81 5.34 12.78 -0.69
C THR A 81 4.22 13.54 0.05
N PRO A 82 4.09 14.87 -0.08
CA PRO A 82 2.93 15.58 0.46
C PRO A 82 1.59 15.02 -0.05
N PHE A 83 1.53 14.64 -1.33
CA PHE A 83 0.36 13.98 -1.90
C PHE A 83 0.13 12.60 -1.28
N GLY A 84 1.18 11.80 -1.11
CA GLY A 84 1.10 10.50 -0.45
C GLY A 84 0.64 10.57 1.01
N HIS A 85 1.04 11.61 1.75
CA HIS A 85 0.52 11.85 3.11
C HIS A 85 -0.98 12.11 3.10
N SER A 86 -1.49 12.92 2.16
CA SER A 86 -2.94 13.17 2.05
C SER A 86 -3.73 11.88 1.79
N LEU A 87 -3.18 10.97 1.00
CA LEU A 87 -3.76 9.66 0.69
C LEU A 87 -3.69 8.71 1.89
N ALA A 88 -2.58 8.70 2.63
CA ALA A 88 -2.45 7.94 3.88
C ALA A 88 -3.44 8.42 4.94
N THR A 89 -3.70 9.74 5.06
CA THR A 89 -4.74 10.28 5.93
C THR A 89 -6.12 9.77 5.53
N ALA A 90 -6.45 9.76 4.24
CA ALA A 90 -7.72 9.20 3.76
C ALA A 90 -7.87 7.70 4.07
N LEU A 91 -6.77 6.93 3.97
CA LEU A 91 -6.73 5.52 4.38
C LEU A 91 -6.92 5.32 5.88
N GLY A 92 -6.66 6.32 6.72
CA GLY A 92 -6.80 6.23 8.18
C GLY A 92 -8.20 5.82 8.61
N ALA A 93 -9.25 6.41 8.03
CA ALA A 93 -10.63 6.04 8.32
C ALA A 93 -10.96 4.59 7.93
N LEU A 94 -10.44 4.13 6.78
CA LEU A 94 -10.61 2.74 6.34
C LEU A 94 -9.87 1.76 7.25
N CYS A 95 -8.67 2.14 7.71
CA CYS A 95 -7.89 1.36 8.67
C CYS A 95 -8.65 1.24 9.99
N GLN A 96 -9.19 2.34 10.50
CA GLN A 96 -9.99 2.35 11.73
C GLN A 96 -11.21 1.43 11.61
N TRP A 97 -11.98 1.54 10.52
CA TRP A 97 -13.10 0.64 10.25
C TRP A 97 -12.64 -0.84 10.24
N GLY A 98 -11.52 -1.14 9.59
CA GLY A 98 -10.95 -2.49 9.56
C GLY A 98 -10.58 -3.02 10.95
N THR A 99 -10.01 -2.16 11.80
CA THR A 99 -9.69 -2.48 13.19
C THR A 99 -10.94 -2.78 14.01
N GLU A 100 -11.99 -1.95 13.88
CA GLU A 100 -13.25 -2.11 14.62
C GLU A 100 -14.02 -3.38 14.20
N HIS A 101 -13.88 -3.81 12.95
CA HIS A 101 -14.65 -4.92 12.37
C HIS A 101 -13.83 -6.20 12.10
N MET A 102 -12.63 -6.32 12.66
CA MET A 102 -11.66 -7.39 12.35
C MET A 102 -12.27 -8.80 12.41
N GLN A 103 -12.98 -9.14 13.50
CA GLN A 103 -13.64 -10.45 13.67
C GLN A 103 -14.71 -10.73 12.60
N THR A 104 -15.43 -9.69 12.18
CA THR A 104 -16.45 -9.82 11.13
C THR A 104 -15.78 -10.09 9.78
N VAL A 105 -14.66 -9.42 9.50
CA VAL A 105 -13.88 -9.61 8.27
C VAL A 105 -13.26 -11.01 8.22
N GLU A 106 -12.71 -11.51 9.33
CA GLU A 106 -12.19 -12.88 9.45
C GLU A 106 -13.26 -13.92 9.09
N ARG A 107 -14.45 -13.81 9.70
CA ARG A 107 -15.58 -14.69 9.39
C ARG A 107 -16.02 -14.60 7.93
N ILE A 108 -15.97 -13.42 7.31
CA ILE A 108 -16.27 -13.26 5.88
C ILE A 108 -15.23 -13.99 5.02
N ALA A 109 -13.95 -13.87 5.36
CA ALA A 109 -12.87 -14.54 4.64
C ALA A 109 -12.96 -16.07 4.74
N GLU A 110 -13.24 -16.61 5.92
CA GLU A 110 -13.48 -18.05 6.14
C GLU A 110 -14.62 -18.58 5.26
N ARG A 111 -15.75 -17.87 5.23
CA ARG A 111 -16.91 -18.26 4.40
C ARG A 111 -16.56 -18.29 2.91
N ARG A 112 -15.76 -17.34 2.42
CA ARG A 112 -15.32 -17.30 1.02
C ARG A 112 -14.44 -18.50 0.68
N THR A 113 -13.47 -18.81 1.54
CA THR A 113 -12.59 -19.97 1.36
C THR A 113 -13.39 -21.28 1.38
N ALA A 114 -14.35 -21.42 2.30
CA ALA A 114 -15.22 -22.59 2.37
C ALA A 114 -16.12 -22.75 1.12
N ALA A 115 -16.70 -21.65 0.63
CA ALA A 115 -17.55 -21.68 -0.57
C ALA A 115 -16.79 -22.05 -1.86
N LEU A 116 -15.51 -21.67 -1.96
CA LEU A 116 -14.64 -22.02 -3.09
C LEU A 116 -14.11 -23.46 -3.02
N SER A 117 -14.29 -24.15 -1.89
CA SER A 117 -13.79 -25.51 -1.65
C SER A 117 -14.89 -26.58 -1.72
N GLN A 118 -16.13 -26.21 -2.07
CA GLN A 118 -17.21 -27.15 -2.32
C GLN A 118 -17.15 -27.64 -3.78
N PRO A 119 -17.19 -28.97 -4.02
CA PRO A 119 -17.12 -29.56 -5.37
C PRO A 119 -18.36 -29.25 -6.23
#